data_AF-B7F1P7-F1
#
_entry.id   AF-B7F1P7-F1
#
_cell.length_a   1.000
_cell.length_b   1.000
_cell.length_c   1.000
_cell.angle_alpha   90.00
_cell.angle_beta   90.00
_cell.angle_gamma   90.00
#
_symmetry.space_group_name_H-M   'P 1'
#
loop_
_entity.id
_entity.type
_entity.pdbx_description
1 polymer ?
#
loop_
_entity_poly.entity_id
_entity_poly.type
_entity_poly.pdbx_seq_one_letter_code
_entity_poly.pdbx_strand_id
1 'polypeptide(L)'
;MMFLGELEEVLELTDMAEFQKCMVPLFRRIASCLNSSHFQVAERALFLWNNEHLFDMISQNRQVILPIIYPALERNTRWHWNQSVLNVTLNVKKMFLDMDERLLLACQNNFQAEEEKRAATEERRRLMWEQLERNAAAACHPHPVITTTDSSFPSPPSSTPLVAPTVT
;
A
#
# COMPACT_ATOMS: atom_id res chain seq x y z
N MET A 1 14.08 -2.26 14.28
CA MET A 1 14.79 -1.06 14.77
C MET A 1 16.24 -1.04 14.32
N MET A 2 17.01 -2.13 14.46
CA MET A 2 18.43 -2.18 14.07
C MET A 2 18.70 -1.75 12.62
N PHE A 3 17.94 -2.25 11.65
CA PHE A 3 18.16 -1.92 10.23
C PHE A 3 18.15 -0.42 9.89
N LEU A 4 17.25 0.38 10.48
CA LEU A 4 17.22 1.83 10.22
C LEU A 4 18.41 2.57 10.84
N GLY A 5 18.97 2.02 11.93
CA GLY A 5 20.22 2.50 12.53
C GLY A 5 21.40 2.25 11.61
N GLU A 6 21.62 0.99 11.25
CA GLU A 6 22.68 0.58 10.32
C GLU A 6 22.58 1.32 8.98
N LEU A 7 21.35 1.52 8.48
CA LEU A 7 21.11 2.27 7.26
C LEU A 7 21.57 3.72 7.37
N GLU A 8 21.31 4.39 8.49
CA GLU A 8 21.77 5.75 8.72
C GLU A 8 23.31 5.81 8.76
N GLU A 9 23.95 4.88 9.48
CA GLU A 9 25.41 4.79 9.56
C GLU A 9 26.05 4.56 8.18
N VAL A 10 25.46 3.70 7.35
CA VAL A 10 25.93 3.49 5.97
C VAL A 10 25.73 4.74 5.12
N LEU A 11 24.58 5.40 5.24
CA LEU A 11 24.28 6.62 4.48
C LEU A 11 25.19 7.78 4.87
N GLU A 12 25.61 7.88 6.13
CA GLU A 12 26.60 8.86 6.62
C GLU A 12 27.92 8.78 5.86
N LEU A 13 28.32 7.57 5.47
CA LEU A 13 29.57 7.30 4.74
C LEU A 13 29.38 7.25 3.21
N THR A 14 28.15 7.39 2.73
CA THR A 14 27.82 7.27 1.32
C THR A 14 28.02 8.60 0.61
N ASP A 15 28.69 8.59 -0.54
CA ASP A 15 28.83 9.77 -1.39
C ASP A 15 27.58 10.01 -2.26
N MET A 16 27.48 11.20 -2.84
CA MET A 16 26.33 11.59 -3.67
C MET A 16 26.12 10.67 -4.89
N ALA A 17 27.20 10.20 -5.51
CA ALA A 17 27.12 9.42 -6.75
C ALA A 17 26.58 8.01 -6.47
N GLU A 18 27.01 7.38 -5.38
CA GLU A 18 26.48 6.10 -4.91
C GLU A 18 25.05 6.24 -4.40
N PHE A 19 24.75 7.32 -3.67
CA PHE A 19 23.40 7.60 -3.20
C PHE A 19 22.39 7.70 -4.35
N GLN A 20 22.73 8.39 -5.43
CA GLN A 20 21.85 8.56 -6.60
C GLN A 20 21.50 7.23 -7.29
N LYS A 21 22.34 6.20 -7.18
CA LYS A 21 22.06 4.87 -7.74
C LYS A 21 20.97 4.13 -6.97
N CYS A 22 20.81 4.38 -5.67
CA CYS A 22 19.91 3.62 -4.80
C CYS A 22 18.79 4.47 -4.17
N MET A 23 18.82 5.80 -4.29
CA MET A 23 17.87 6.69 -3.61
C MET A 23 16.40 6.36 -3.90
N VAL A 24 16.05 5.98 -5.13
CA VAL A 24 14.64 5.71 -5.48
C VAL A 24 14.09 4.48 -4.74
N PRO A 25 14.67 3.27 -4.86
CA PRO A 25 14.19 2.10 -4.10
C PRO A 25 14.35 2.29 -2.58
N LEU A 26 15.40 2.99 -2.13
CA LEU A 26 15.62 3.30 -0.72
C LEU A 26 14.48 4.15 -0.15
N PHE A 27 14.16 5.29 -0.77
CA PHE A 27 13.13 6.20 -0.27
C PHE A 27 11.72 5.63 -0.41
N ARG A 28 11.47 4.69 -1.34
CA ARG A 28 10.23 3.89 -1.33
C ARG A 28 10.12 3.02 -0.08
N ARG A 29 11.23 2.43 0.38
CA ARG A 29 11.24 1.65 1.62
C ARG A 29 11.08 2.54 2.84
N ILE A 30 11.77 3.69 2.89
CA ILE A 30 11.60 4.68 3.95
C ILE A 30 10.14 5.15 4.01
N ALA A 31 9.52 5.49 2.87
CA ALA A 31 8.10 5.86 2.78
C ALA A 31 7.18 4.80 3.43
N SER A 32 7.45 3.51 3.20
CA SER A 32 6.72 2.43 3.85
C SER A 32 6.93 2.41 5.37
N CYS A 33 8.14 2.69 5.86
CA CYS A 33 8.42 2.79 7.29
C CYS A 33 7.69 3.98 7.94
N LEU A 34 7.60 5.12 7.25
CA LEU A 34 6.86 6.29 7.73
C LEU A 34 5.36 6.00 7.93
N ASN A 35 4.79 5.07 7.18
CA ASN A 35 3.37 4.66 7.34
C ASN A 35 3.19 3.39 8.17
N SER A 36 4.25 2.90 8.84
CA SER A 36 4.14 1.80 9.79
C SER A 36 3.20 2.17 10.95
N SER A 37 2.33 1.25 11.35
CA SER A 37 1.51 1.41 12.56
C SER A 37 2.32 1.31 13.86
N HIS A 38 3.50 0.69 13.79
CA HIS A 38 4.42 0.59 14.92
C HIS A 38 5.18 1.90 15.10
N PHE A 39 4.84 2.66 16.16
CA PHE A 39 5.35 4.02 16.35
C PHE A 39 6.88 4.11 16.32
N GLN A 40 7.60 3.20 16.98
CA GLN A 40 9.07 3.24 17.00
C GLN A 40 9.69 3.14 15.60
N VAL A 41 9.07 2.39 14.68
CA VAL A 41 9.57 2.25 13.30
C VAL A 41 9.33 3.53 12.51
N ALA A 42 8.13 4.12 12.64
CA ALA A 42 7.79 5.37 11.98
C ALA A 42 8.65 6.53 12.50
N GLU A 43 8.77 6.64 13.83
CA GLU A 43 9.58 7.66 14.50
C GLU A 43 11.05 7.54 14.11
N ARG A 44 11.63 6.33 14.17
CA ARG A 44 13.04 6.13 13.79
C ARG A 44 13.32 6.48 12.34
N ALA A 45 12.37 6.21 11.43
CA ALA A 45 12.48 6.58 10.03
C ALA A 45 12.35 8.09 9.81
N LEU A 46 11.48 8.78 10.56
CA LEU A 46 11.36 10.24 10.51
C LEU A 46 12.63 10.94 11.01
N PHE A 47 13.30 10.37 12.02
CA PHE A 47 14.53 10.94 12.57
C PHE A 47 15.72 10.92 11.60
N LEU A 48 15.64 10.19 10.47
CA LEU A 48 16.64 10.27 9.41
C LEU A 48 16.83 11.70 8.87
N TRP A 49 15.81 12.55 8.95
CA TRP A 49 15.89 13.95 8.51
C TRP A 49 16.71 14.86 9.44
N ASN A 50 17.06 14.40 10.65
CA ASN A 50 17.92 15.16 11.56
C ASN A 50 19.40 14.98 11.26
N ASN A 51 19.75 14.01 10.41
CA ASN A 51 21.10 13.77 9.97
C ASN A 51 21.47 14.80 8.89
N GLU A 52 22.46 15.64 9.14
CA GLU A 52 22.83 16.75 8.25
C GLU A 52 23.31 16.26 6.88
N HIS A 53 24.16 15.22 6.84
CA HIS A 53 24.66 14.66 5.58
C HIS A 53 23.53 14.08 4.73
N LEU A 54 22.64 13.31 5.34
CA LEU A 54 21.47 12.78 4.65
C LEU A 54 20.51 13.88 4.22
N PHE A 55 20.31 14.91 5.04
CA PHE A 55 19.49 16.06 4.69
C PHE A 55 20.06 16.81 3.47
N ASP A 56 21.37 16.99 3.38
CA ASP A 56 22.04 17.60 2.24
C ASP A 56 21.90 16.75 0.97
N MET A 57 22.04 15.43 1.08
CA MET A 57 21.79 14.50 -0.03
C MET A 57 20.33 14.56 -0.50
N ILE A 58 19.37 14.63 0.42
CA ILE A 58 17.95 14.80 0.12
C ILE A 58 17.71 16.13 -0.60
N SER A 59 18.33 17.20 -0.12
CA SER A 59 18.12 18.56 -0.63
C SER A 59 18.58 18.72 -2.07
N GLN A 60 19.70 18.10 -2.42
CA GLN A 60 20.24 18.10 -3.79
C GLN A 60 19.39 17.23 -4.75
N ASN A 61 18.73 16.19 -4.24
CA ASN A 61 17.92 15.25 -5.03
C ASN A 61 16.40 15.40 -4.82
N ARG A 62 15.96 16.53 -4.26
CA ARG A 62 14.57 16.76 -3.83
C ARG A 62 13.53 16.57 -4.94
N GLN A 63 13.89 16.86 -6.19
CA GLN A 63 13.01 16.69 -7.36
C GLN A 63 12.58 15.24 -7.56
N VAL A 64 13.38 14.28 -7.10
CA VAL A 64 13.07 12.84 -7.15
C VAL A 64 12.52 12.34 -5.82
N ILE A 65 13.11 12.78 -4.70
CA ILE A 65 12.78 12.25 -3.37
C ILE A 65 11.43 12.78 -2.85
N LEU A 66 11.17 14.08 -3.01
CA LEU A 66 9.96 14.69 -2.43
C LEU A 66 8.67 14.09 -2.99
N PRO A 67 8.52 13.85 -4.32
CA PRO A 67 7.33 13.17 -4.85
C PRO A 67 7.12 11.75 -4.30
N ILE A 68 8.17 11.04 -3.88
CA ILE A 68 8.08 9.69 -3.28
C ILE A 68 7.62 9.78 -1.83
N ILE A 69 8.17 10.73 -1.07
CA ILE A 69 7.96 10.84 0.38
C ILE A 69 6.68 11.59 0.72
N TYR A 70 6.31 12.61 -0.05
CA TYR A 70 5.15 13.46 0.27
C TYR A 70 3.86 12.65 0.51
N PRO A 71 3.46 11.68 -0.34
CA PRO A 71 2.28 10.85 -0.09
C PRO A 71 2.35 10.04 1.21
N ALA A 72 3.55 9.67 1.66
CA ALA A 72 3.73 8.97 2.93
C ALA A 72 3.59 9.94 4.11
N LEU A 73 4.18 11.13 4.05
CA LEU A 73 4.01 12.14 5.08
C LEU A 73 2.54 12.55 5.23
N GLU A 74 1.84 12.78 4.12
CA GLU A 74 0.43 13.18 4.13
C GLU A 74 -0.48 12.09 4.73
N ARG A 75 -0.28 10.82 4.33
CA ARG A 75 -1.01 9.70 4.94
C ARG A 75 -0.66 9.52 6.41
N ASN A 76 0.59 9.72 6.82
CA ASN A 76 0.97 9.66 8.22
C ASN A 76 0.23 10.74 9.02
N THR A 77 0.22 12.00 8.56
CA THR A 77 -0.51 13.10 9.23
C THR A 77 -2.00 12.81 9.38
N ARG A 78 -2.63 12.14 8.40
CA ARG A 78 -4.06 11.82 8.44
C ARG A 78 -4.41 10.66 9.37
N TRP A 79 -3.54 9.64 9.45
CA TRP A 79 -3.95 8.33 9.97
C TRP A 79 -3.06 7.75 11.07
N HIS A 80 -1.89 8.34 11.36
CA HIS A 80 -1.02 7.82 12.41
C HIS A 80 -1.59 8.16 13.80
N TRP A 81 -1.65 7.17 14.69
CA TRP A 81 -2.32 7.30 15.99
C TRP A 81 -1.46 7.99 17.06
N ASN A 82 -0.13 7.90 16.94
CA ASN A 82 0.81 8.40 17.94
C ASN A 82 1.14 9.89 17.75
N GLN A 83 0.95 10.70 18.79
CA GLN A 83 1.16 12.15 18.74
C GLN A 83 2.63 12.57 18.54
N SER A 84 3.59 11.85 19.12
CA SER A 84 5.04 12.13 18.89
C SER A 84 5.37 11.99 17.41
N VAL A 85 4.94 10.87 16.81
CA VAL A 85 5.14 10.63 15.37
C VAL A 85 4.48 11.72 14.53
N LEU A 86 3.25 12.14 14.85
CA LEU A 86 2.58 13.23 14.13
C LEU A 86 3.37 14.54 14.20
N ASN A 87 3.88 14.90 15.37
CA ASN A 87 4.68 16.12 15.54
C ASN A 87 5.96 16.08 14.71
N VAL A 88 6.69 14.96 14.73
CA VAL A 88 7.90 14.82 13.92
C VAL A 88 7.57 14.81 12.43
N THR A 89 6.47 14.18 12.00
CA THR A 89 5.99 14.24 10.62
C THR A 89 5.73 15.68 10.16
N LEU A 90 5.08 16.50 11.00
CA LEU A 90 4.83 17.91 10.69
C LEU A 90 6.13 18.72 10.60
N ASN A 91 7.11 18.44 11.46
CA ASN A 91 8.43 19.06 11.38
C ASN A 91 9.12 18.71 10.04
N VAL A 92 9.11 17.45 9.63
CA VAL A 92 9.68 17.03 8.33
C VAL A 92 8.95 17.69 7.15
N LYS A 93 7.61 17.77 7.20
CA LYS A 93 6.83 18.50 6.18
C LYS A 93 7.23 19.98 6.13
N LYS A 94 7.45 20.61 7.29
CA LYS A 94 7.93 21.99 7.36
C LYS A 94 9.33 22.14 6.76
N MET A 95 10.26 21.22 7.03
CA MET A 95 11.58 21.25 6.40
C MET A 95 11.49 21.19 4.87
N PHE A 96 10.61 20.35 4.32
CA PHE A 96 10.38 20.31 2.87
C PHE A 96 9.72 21.57 2.31
N LEU A 97 8.78 22.17 3.05
CA LEU A 97 8.15 23.44 2.69
C LEU A 97 9.19 24.57 2.64
N ASP A 98 10.01 24.68 3.68
CA ASP A 98 11.05 25.71 3.79
C ASP A 98 12.14 25.50 2.72
N MET A 99 12.38 24.25 2.28
CA MET A 99 13.36 23.91 1.24
C MET A 99 12.87 24.22 -0.19
N ASP A 100 11.66 23.83 -0.56
CA ASP A 100 11.11 24.03 -1.90
C ASP A 100 9.58 24.03 -1.88
N GLU A 101 9.00 25.17 -1.48
CA GLU A 101 7.56 25.36 -1.38
C GLU A 101 6.82 25.02 -2.69
N ARG A 102 7.36 25.43 -3.83
CA ARG A 102 6.72 25.20 -5.14
C ARG A 102 6.62 23.72 -5.45
N LEU A 103 7.70 22.97 -5.22
CA LEU A 103 7.70 21.52 -5.43
C LEU A 103 6.77 20.81 -4.45
N LEU A 104 6.74 21.23 -3.19
CA LEU A 104 5.84 20.66 -2.18
C LEU A 104 4.37 20.85 -2.59
N LEU A 105 3.98 22.06 -3.01
CA LEU A 105 2.63 22.35 -3.49
C LEU A 105 2.27 21.54 -4.75
N ALA A 106 3.22 21.36 -5.66
CA ALA A 106 3.01 20.49 -6.82
C ALA A 106 2.76 19.03 -6.40
N CYS A 107 3.51 18.52 -5.43
CA CYS A 107 3.30 17.18 -4.87
C CYS A 107 1.94 17.05 -4.17
N GLN A 108 1.50 18.09 -3.46
CA GLN A 108 0.17 18.15 -2.84
C GLN A 108 -0.96 18.02 -3.85
N ASN A 109 -0.89 18.81 -4.94
CA ASN A 109 -1.90 18.77 -6.00
C ASN A 109 -1.92 17.40 -6.69
N ASN A 110 -0.74 16.84 -6.99
CA ASN A 110 -0.64 15.51 -7.60
C ASN A 110 -1.20 14.40 -6.68
N PHE A 111 -0.92 14.48 -5.38
CA PHE A 111 -1.46 13.54 -4.40
C PHE A 111 -3.00 13.58 -4.37
N GLN A 112 -3.58 14.79 -4.36
CA GLN A 112 -5.03 14.95 -4.36
C GLN A 112 -5.68 14.39 -5.64
N ALA A 113 -5.10 14.69 -6.81
CA ALA A 113 -5.58 14.16 -8.09
C ALA A 113 -5.50 12.63 -8.17
N GLU A 114 -4.43 12.03 -7.66
CA GLU A 114 -4.27 10.57 -7.61
C GLU A 114 -5.25 9.91 -6.62
N GLU A 115 -5.57 10.55 -5.49
CA GLU A 115 -6.59 10.05 -4.54
C GLU A 115 -8.00 10.08 -5.17
N GLU A 116 -8.36 11.16 -5.86
CA GLU A 116 -9.64 11.26 -6.59
C GLU A 116 -9.75 10.18 -7.68
N LYS A 117 -8.67 9.97 -8.43
CA LYS A 117 -8.59 8.93 -9.46
C LYS A 117 -8.70 7.52 -8.87
N ARG A 118 -8.07 7.27 -7.71
CA ARG A 118 -8.19 5.99 -6.97
C ARG A 118 -9.63 5.76 -6.53
N ALA A 119 -10.25 6.76 -5.90
CA ALA A 119 -11.64 6.68 -5.46
C ALA A 119 -12.60 6.41 -6.64
N ALA A 120 -12.44 7.10 -7.77
CA ALA A 120 -13.23 6.87 -8.97
C ALA A 120 -13.04 5.46 -9.56
N THR A 121 -11.81 4.92 -9.47
CA THR A 121 -11.50 3.56 -9.94
C THR A 121 -12.11 2.50 -9.01
N GLU A 122 -12.08 2.73 -7.70
CA GLU A 122 -12.71 1.87 -6.70
C GLU A 122 -14.23 1.86 -6.85
N GLU A 123 -14.84 3.02 -7.07
CA GLU A 123 -16.27 3.16 -7.34
C GLU A 123 -16.68 2.42 -8.61
N ARG A 124 -15.94 2.60 -9.71
CA ARG A 124 -16.18 1.85 -10.95
C ARG A 124 -16.10 0.34 -10.70
N ARG A 125 -15.11 -0.11 -9.91
CA ARG A 125 -14.95 -1.53 -9.56
C ARG A 125 -16.15 -2.02 -8.76
N ARG A 126 -16.63 -1.24 -7.78
CA ARG A 126 -17.81 -1.58 -6.97
C ARG A 126 -19.05 -1.78 -7.84
N LEU A 127 -19.36 -0.81 -8.70
CA LEU A 127 -20.53 -0.87 -9.60
C LEU A 127 -20.45 -2.06 -10.57
N MET A 128 -19.26 -2.37 -11.08
CA MET A 128 -19.05 -3.57 -11.91
C MET A 128 -19.33 -4.87 -11.14
N TRP A 129 -18.87 -4.98 -9.89
CA TRP A 129 -19.15 -6.14 -9.03
C TRP A 129 -20.64 -6.27 -8.71
N GLU A 130 -21.34 -5.19 -8.37
CA GLU A 130 -22.78 -5.18 -8.11
C GLU A 130 -23.60 -5.60 -9.35
N GLN A 131 -23.17 -5.21 -10.56
CA GLN A 131 -23.81 -5.67 -11.78
C GLN A 131 -23.60 -7.17 -12.00
N LEU A 132 -22.39 -7.67 -11.72
CA LEU A 132 -22.07 -9.10 -11.86
C LEU A 132 -22.89 -9.95 -10.89
N GLU A 133 -23.02 -9.52 -9.63
CA GLU A 133 -23.83 -10.19 -8.62
C GLU A 133 -25.31 -10.23 -9.00
N ARG A 134 -25.87 -9.10 -9.48
CA ARG A 134 -27.26 -9.05 -9.97
C ARG A 134 -27.49 -9.99 -11.15
N ASN A 135 -26.57 -10.02 -12.11
CA ASN A 135 -26.65 -10.91 -13.27
C ASN A 135 -26.58 -12.39 -12.85
N ALA A 136 -25.71 -12.73 -11.90
CA ALA A 136 -25.60 -14.09 -11.36
C ALA A 136 -26.87 -14.50 -10.58
N ALA A 137 -27.42 -13.60 -9.76
CA ALA A 137 -28.67 -13.86 -9.03
C ALA A 137 -29.85 -14.09 -9.97
N ALA A 138 -29.96 -13.29 -11.04
CA ALA A 138 -30.99 -13.45 -12.07
C ALA A 138 -30.83 -14.76 -12.88
N ALA A 139 -29.58 -15.20 -13.13
CA ALA A 139 -29.30 -16.47 -13.79
C ALA A 139 -29.58 -17.70 -12.90
N CYS A 140 -29.65 -17.53 -11.58
CA CYS A 140 -30.00 -18.57 -10.61
C CYS A 140 -31.51 -18.78 -10.42
N HIS A 141 -32.38 -18.16 -11.25
CA HIS A 141 -33.79 -18.57 -11.30
C HIS A 141 -33.88 -19.99 -11.90
N PRO A 142 -34.51 -20.96 -11.20
CA PRO A 142 -34.57 -22.34 -11.67
C PRO A 142 -35.27 -22.38 -13.03
N HIS A 143 -34.60 -22.96 -14.03
CA HIS A 143 -35.25 -23.36 -15.27
C HIS A 143 -36.53 -24.13 -14.91
N PRO A 144 -37.71 -23.78 -15.47
CA PRO A 144 -38.90 -24.58 -15.27
C PRO A 144 -38.60 -25.96 -15.83
N VAL A 145 -38.58 -26.97 -14.95
CA VAL A 145 -38.57 -28.38 -15.34
C VAL A 145 -39.82 -28.59 -16.18
N ILE A 146 -39.65 -28.65 -17.50
CA ILE A 146 -40.72 -29.06 -18.40
C ILE A 146 -41.00 -30.52 -18.08
N THR A 147 -42.13 -30.74 -17.42
CA THR A 147 -42.76 -32.03 -17.21
C THR A 147 -43.01 -32.68 -18.56
N THR A 148 -42.20 -33.67 -18.91
CA THR A 148 -42.67 -34.76 -19.77
C THR A 148 -42.93 -35.94 -18.86
N THR A 149 -44.22 -36.17 -18.62
CA THR A 149 -44.76 -37.43 -18.14
C THR A 149 -44.25 -38.56 -19.03
N ASP A 150 -43.41 -39.43 -18.52
CA ASP A 150 -43.67 -40.85 -18.71
C ASP A 150 -43.20 -41.67 -17.51
N SER A 151 -44.08 -42.56 -17.12
CA SER A 151 -43.97 -43.47 -16.00
C SER A 151 -42.79 -44.44 -16.11
N SER A 152 -42.29 -44.87 -14.94
CA SER A 152 -41.32 -45.95 -14.68
C SER A 152 -39.83 -45.59 -14.69
N PHE A 153 -39.31 -45.21 -13.52
CA PHE A 153 -37.87 -45.32 -13.22
C PHE A 153 -37.59 -46.72 -12.61
N PRO A 154 -36.61 -47.48 -13.12
CA PRO A 154 -36.07 -48.64 -12.42
C PRO A 154 -35.12 -48.19 -11.29
N SER A 155 -35.15 -48.90 -10.18
CA SER A 155 -34.35 -48.68 -8.97
C SER A 155 -32.83 -48.71 -9.25
N PRO A 156 -32.00 -47.92 -8.54
CA PRO A 156 -30.55 -47.99 -8.66
C PRO A 156 -29.98 -49.22 -7.92
N PRO A 157 -28.85 -49.80 -8.38
CA PRO A 157 -28.21 -50.93 -7.70
C PRO A 157 -27.50 -50.49 -6.43
N SER A 158 -27.47 -51.38 -5.43
CA SER A 158 -26.89 -51.14 -4.11
C SER A 158 -25.38 -50.91 -4.15
N SER A 159 -24.92 -49.86 -3.48
CA SER A 159 -23.51 -49.56 -3.27
C SER A 159 -22.78 -50.68 -2.51
N THR A 160 -21.78 -51.31 -3.14
CA THR A 160 -20.80 -52.15 -2.44
C THR A 160 -19.82 -51.27 -1.65
N PRO A 161 -19.38 -51.68 -0.44
CA PRO A 161 -18.49 -50.87 0.39
C PRO A 161 -17.06 -50.85 -0.15
N LEU A 162 -16.42 -49.68 -0.08
CA LEU A 162 -15.02 -49.46 -0.45
C LEU A 162 -14.09 -50.07 0.61
N VAL A 163 -13.28 -51.06 0.23
CA VAL A 163 -12.27 -51.67 1.13
C VAL A 163 -11.04 -50.75 1.20
N ALA A 164 -10.62 -50.42 2.42
CA ALA A 164 -9.42 -49.60 2.68
C ALA A 164 -8.11 -50.38 2.41
N PRO A 165 -7.04 -49.72 1.94
CA PRO A 165 -5.77 -50.39 1.67
C PRO A 165 -4.97 -50.62 2.96
N THR A 166 -4.45 -51.84 3.13
CA THR A 166 -3.49 -52.21 4.18
C THR A 166 -2.11 -51.65 3.84
N VAL A 167 -1.52 -50.90 4.76
CA VAL A 167 -0.11 -50.48 4.73
C VAL A 167 0.70 -51.52 5.51
N THR A 168 1.72 -52.08 4.86
CA THR A 168 2.74 -52.96 5.47
C THR A 168 3.63 -52.24 6.46
#